data_AF-A0A973J8A4-F1
#
_entry.id   AF-A0A973J8A4-F1
#
_cell.length_a   1.000
_cell.length_b   1.000
_cell.length_c   1.000
_cell.angle_alpha   90.00
_cell.angle_beta   90.00
_cell.angle_gamma   90.00
#
_symmetry.space_group_name_H-M   'P 1'
#
loop_
_entity.id
_entity.type
_entity.pdbx_description
1 polymer ?
#
loop_
_entity_poly.entity_id
_entity_poly.type
_entity_poly.pdbx_seq_one_letter_code
_entity_poly.pdbx_strand_id
1 'polypeptide(L)'
;MQPRSTPLARRIAQAYSIDLAGLHGSACDGRILAADVRRAAAQACIGLTAATLVPIASVSLELDASAALRQTTDLGDQIATAVGKLLARHPAINASWSAAGILRHRQIRLPGAAAKTERPTFGVVSLTEGVWLNIPPIPPGAVAALGVGALRRQAVVYEGGVAIRPVVLITLSYDARAVDHNQAVAFLHDLRQTVEGV
;
A
#
# COMPACT_ATOMS: atom_id res chain seq x y z
N MET A 1 -33.75 12.54 31.94
CA MET A 1 -33.24 12.20 33.29
C MET A 1 -31.78 11.81 33.16
N GLN A 2 -30.86 12.46 33.88
CA GLN A 2 -29.43 12.11 33.82
C GLN A 2 -29.16 10.80 34.61
N PRO A 3 -28.38 9.85 34.06
CA PRO A 3 -28.07 8.60 34.74
C PRO A 3 -27.26 8.85 36.02
N ARG A 4 -27.60 8.13 37.10
CA ARG A 4 -26.94 8.26 38.41
C ARG A 4 -25.49 7.81 38.27
N SER A 5 -24.55 8.75 38.36
CA SER A 5 -23.13 8.53 38.09
C SER A 5 -22.27 9.20 39.16
N THR A 6 -21.09 8.62 39.43
CA THR A 6 -20.10 9.25 40.32
C THR A 6 -19.44 10.46 39.62
N PRO A 7 -18.95 11.48 40.37
CA PRO A 7 -18.26 12.63 39.78
C PRO A 7 -17.03 12.22 38.94
N LEU A 8 -16.30 11.20 39.40
CA LEU A 8 -15.15 10.65 38.68
C LEU A 8 -15.57 9.93 37.38
N ALA A 9 -16.66 9.15 37.41
CA ALA A 9 -17.21 8.53 36.21
C ALA A 9 -17.63 9.57 35.17
N ARG A 10 -18.28 10.67 35.61
CA ARG A 10 -18.68 11.77 34.72
C ARG A 10 -17.47 12.46 34.09
N ARG A 11 -16.42 12.72 34.85
CA ARG A 11 -15.17 13.34 34.35
C ARG A 11 -14.49 12.47 33.30
N ILE A 12 -14.43 11.15 33.52
CA ILE A 12 -13.85 10.19 32.56
C ILE A 12 -14.72 10.07 31.31
N ALA A 13 -16.04 10.01 31.46
CA ALA A 13 -16.96 9.92 30.33
C ALA A 13 -16.90 11.17 29.43
N GLN A 14 -16.79 12.35 30.02
CA GLN A 14 -16.57 13.60 29.29
C GLN A 14 -15.22 13.62 28.54
N ALA A 15 -14.15 13.10 29.16
CA ALA A 15 -12.83 13.05 28.54
C ALA A 15 -12.75 12.11 27.33
N TYR A 16 -13.52 11.01 27.33
CA TYR A 16 -13.53 10.00 26.27
C TYR A 16 -14.77 10.07 25.36
N SER A 17 -15.60 11.11 25.49
CA SER A 17 -16.85 11.28 24.72
C SER A 17 -17.79 10.06 24.80
N ILE A 18 -17.91 9.44 25.97
CA ILE A 18 -18.73 8.25 26.21
C ILE A 18 -20.09 8.67 26.74
N ASP A 19 -21.17 8.23 26.09
CA ASP A 19 -22.53 8.44 26.59
C ASP A 19 -22.81 7.53 27.79
N LEU A 20 -23.22 8.15 28.91
CA LEU A 20 -23.56 7.46 30.15
C LEU A 20 -24.98 6.88 30.14
N ALA A 21 -25.86 7.35 29.25
CA ALA A 21 -27.27 6.95 29.25
C ALA A 21 -27.47 5.45 28.95
N GLY A 22 -26.55 4.86 28.18
CA GLY A 22 -26.54 3.44 27.83
C GLY A 22 -25.70 2.54 28.73
N LEU A 23 -25.04 3.08 29.77
CA LEU A 23 -24.14 2.28 30.61
C LEU A 23 -24.83 1.74 31.85
N HIS A 24 -24.64 0.44 32.10
CA HIS A 24 -25.05 -0.19 33.34
C HIS A 24 -24.04 0.09 34.45
N GLY A 25 -24.51 0.65 35.57
CA GLY A 25 -23.68 0.97 36.72
C GLY A 25 -23.54 -0.23 37.68
N SER A 26 -22.31 -0.58 38.05
CA SER A 26 -22.02 -1.75 38.89
C SER A 26 -22.09 -1.48 40.39
N ALA A 27 -22.42 -0.26 40.83
CA ALA A 27 -22.59 0.02 42.25
C ALA A 27 -23.86 -0.66 42.81
N CYS A 28 -23.87 -0.94 44.11
CA CYS A 28 -25.00 -1.60 44.79
C CYS A 28 -26.32 -0.80 44.68
N ASP A 29 -26.24 0.50 44.43
CA ASP A 29 -27.39 1.40 44.22
C ASP A 29 -27.63 1.75 42.74
N GLY A 30 -27.00 1.01 41.82
CA GLY A 30 -27.14 1.16 40.36
C GLY A 30 -26.38 2.35 39.76
N ARG A 31 -25.49 3.00 40.52
CA ARG A 31 -24.66 4.10 40.00
C ARG A 31 -23.56 3.63 39.08
N ILE A 32 -23.28 4.44 38.05
CA ILE A 32 -22.15 4.24 37.14
C ILE A 32 -20.85 4.66 37.83
N LEU A 33 -19.94 3.71 37.98
CA LEU A 33 -18.62 3.90 38.57
C LEU A 33 -17.58 4.22 37.48
N ALA A 34 -16.44 4.77 37.89
CA ALA A 34 -15.32 5.03 36.98
C ALA A 34 -14.82 3.76 36.29
N ALA A 35 -14.90 2.61 36.96
CA ALA A 35 -14.56 1.32 36.37
C ALA A 35 -15.51 0.91 35.23
N ASP A 36 -16.81 1.23 35.34
CA ASP A 36 -17.80 0.93 34.30
C ASP A 36 -17.53 1.75 33.04
N VAL A 37 -17.21 3.04 33.20
CA VAL A 37 -16.85 3.91 32.08
C VAL A 37 -15.54 3.48 31.43
N ARG A 38 -14.53 3.07 32.22
CA ARG A 38 -13.26 2.55 31.67
C ARG A 38 -13.45 1.22 30.94
N ARG A 39 -14.30 0.34 31.46
CA ARG A 39 -14.65 -0.92 30.80
C ARG A 39 -15.41 -0.68 29.51
N ALA A 40 -16.35 0.27 29.49
CA ALA A 40 -17.04 0.71 28.28
C ALA A 40 -16.10 1.35 27.26
N ALA A 41 -15.13 2.16 27.71
CA ALA A 41 -14.08 2.72 26.85
C ALA A 41 -13.23 1.60 26.23
N ALA A 42 -12.78 0.64 27.04
CA ALA A 42 -12.03 -0.52 26.56
C ALA A 42 -12.86 -1.37 25.60
N GLN A 43 -14.14 -1.60 25.89
CA GLN A 43 -15.05 -2.33 25.00
C GLN A 43 -15.39 -1.55 23.73
N ALA A 44 -15.45 -0.22 23.75
CA ALA A 44 -15.56 0.59 22.54
C ALA A 44 -14.31 0.44 21.67
N CYS A 45 -13.11 0.35 22.26
CA CYS A 45 -11.89 0.02 21.53
C CYS A 45 -11.90 -1.42 20.97
N ILE A 46 -12.54 -2.37 21.66
CA ILE A 46 -12.68 -3.77 21.20
C ILE A 46 -13.84 -3.93 20.18
N GLY A 47 -14.84 -3.06 20.25
CA GLY A 47 -16.04 -3.02 19.39
C GLY A 47 -15.84 -2.27 18.08
N LEU A 48 -14.68 -1.63 17.88
CA LEU A 48 -14.11 -1.54 16.54
C LEU A 48 -13.79 -2.98 16.10
N THR A 49 -14.80 -3.68 15.57
CA THR A 49 -14.57 -4.75 14.60
C THR A 49 -13.46 -4.26 13.70
N ALA A 50 -12.32 -4.95 13.72
CA ALA A 50 -11.11 -4.59 12.99
C ALA A 50 -11.52 -3.88 11.71
N ALA A 51 -11.48 -2.54 11.72
CA ALA A 51 -11.80 -1.75 10.56
C ALA A 51 -10.78 -2.25 9.56
N THR A 52 -11.25 -3.03 8.57
CA THR A 52 -10.42 -3.92 7.76
C THR A 52 -9.26 -3.09 7.26
N LEU A 53 -8.12 -3.18 7.94
CA LEU A 53 -6.86 -2.61 7.50
C LEU A 53 -6.69 -3.30 6.16
N VAL A 54 -7.02 -2.61 5.07
CA VAL A 54 -6.62 -3.01 3.74
C VAL A 54 -5.11 -3.05 3.87
N PRO A 55 -4.47 -4.23 3.94
CA PRO A 55 -3.08 -4.30 4.33
C PRO A 55 -2.29 -3.96 3.07
N ILE A 56 -2.24 -2.67 2.74
CA ILE A 56 -1.38 -2.16 1.69
C ILE A 56 0.03 -2.31 2.23
N ALA A 57 0.79 -3.18 1.59
CA ALA A 57 2.20 -3.36 1.82
C ALA A 57 2.98 -2.73 0.67
N SER A 58 4.23 -2.39 0.93
CA SER A 58 5.13 -1.87 -0.09
C SER A 58 6.49 -2.57 0.01
N VAL A 59 7.10 -2.81 -1.13
CA VAL A 59 8.48 -3.29 -1.23
C VAL A 59 9.22 -2.44 -2.27
N SER A 60 10.48 -2.13 -1.99
CA SER A 60 11.31 -1.27 -2.84
C SER A 60 12.64 -1.94 -3.16
N LEU A 61 13.20 -1.63 -4.33
CA LEU A 61 14.56 -2.02 -4.70
C LEU A 61 15.25 -0.91 -5.50
N GLU A 62 16.58 -0.91 -5.43
CA GLU A 62 17.43 -0.06 -6.26
C GLU A 62 17.67 -0.71 -7.63
N LEU A 63 17.43 0.06 -8.70
CA LEU A 63 17.60 -0.34 -10.08
C LEU A 63 18.70 0.53 -10.72
N ASP A 64 19.73 -0.11 -11.29
CA ASP A 64 20.76 0.58 -12.06
C ASP A 64 20.23 0.93 -13.46
N ALA A 65 19.99 2.22 -13.71
CA ALA A 65 19.49 2.71 -14.98
C ALA A 65 20.61 2.87 -16.04
N SER A 66 21.84 2.46 -15.76
CA SER A 66 22.99 2.63 -16.67
C SER A 66 22.75 2.07 -18.05
N ALA A 67 22.12 0.89 -18.16
CA ALA A 67 21.82 0.26 -19.45
C ALA A 67 20.68 0.96 -20.18
N ALA A 68 19.61 1.26 -19.45
CA ALA A 68 18.43 1.95 -19.97
C ALA A 68 18.76 3.35 -20.52
N LEU A 69 19.62 4.11 -19.82
CA LEU A 69 20.01 5.47 -20.22
C LEU A 69 20.96 5.52 -21.44
N ARG A 70 21.47 4.38 -21.91
CA ARG A 70 22.20 4.32 -23.20
C ARG A 70 21.26 4.23 -24.40
N GLN A 71 19.98 3.95 -24.17
CA GLN A 71 18.97 3.84 -25.22
C GLN A 71 18.36 5.23 -25.50
N THR A 72 17.73 5.37 -26.66
CA THR A 72 17.06 6.63 -27.05
C THR A 72 15.68 6.79 -26.42
N THR A 73 15.07 5.69 -25.96
CA THR A 73 13.74 5.67 -25.32
C THR A 73 13.81 6.20 -23.89
N ASP A 74 12.79 6.92 -23.45
CA ASP A 74 12.71 7.40 -22.06
C ASP A 74 12.67 6.24 -21.04
N LEU A 75 13.26 6.44 -19.86
CA LEU A 75 13.32 5.42 -18.82
C LEU A 75 11.90 5.01 -18.35
N GLY A 76 10.98 5.95 -18.25
CA GLY A 76 9.58 5.68 -17.88
C GLY A 76 8.90 4.77 -18.91
N ASP A 77 9.11 5.02 -20.20
CA ASP A 77 8.57 4.20 -21.28
C ASP A 77 9.19 2.79 -21.32
N GLN A 78 10.51 2.70 -21.05
CA GLN A 78 11.20 1.41 -20.93
C GLN A 78 10.64 0.59 -19.76
N ILE A 79 10.45 1.22 -18.59
CA ILE A 79 9.85 0.56 -17.41
C ILE A 79 8.41 0.15 -17.70
N ALA A 80 7.59 1.02 -18.29
CA ALA A 80 6.20 0.70 -18.64
C ALA A 80 6.12 -0.49 -19.60
N THR A 81 7.01 -0.53 -20.59
CA THR A 81 7.13 -1.64 -21.54
C THR A 81 7.54 -2.94 -20.84
N ALA A 82 8.52 -2.87 -19.95
CA ALA A 82 8.98 -4.03 -19.16
C ALA A 82 7.87 -4.57 -18.25
N VAL A 83 7.18 -3.69 -17.52
CA VAL A 83 6.00 -4.03 -16.70
C VAL A 83 4.95 -4.73 -17.55
N GLY A 84 4.62 -4.18 -18.73
CA GLY A 84 3.67 -4.80 -19.65
C GLY A 84 4.03 -6.24 -19.98
N LYS A 85 5.28 -6.51 -20.34
CA LYS A 85 5.75 -7.88 -20.64
C LYS A 85 5.70 -8.80 -19.42
N LEU A 86 6.07 -8.30 -18.25
CA LEU A 86 6.19 -9.10 -17.02
C LEU A 86 4.84 -9.44 -16.39
N LEU A 87 3.83 -8.59 -16.53
CA LEU A 87 2.49 -8.87 -15.98
C LEU A 87 1.87 -10.17 -16.53
N ALA A 88 2.27 -10.62 -17.74
CA ALA A 88 1.87 -11.92 -18.28
C ALA A 88 2.45 -13.11 -17.50
N ARG A 89 3.61 -12.93 -16.86
CA ARG A 89 4.32 -13.94 -16.04
C ARG A 89 3.96 -13.84 -14.56
N HIS A 90 3.31 -12.75 -14.16
CA HIS A 90 2.97 -12.42 -12.77
C HIS A 90 1.45 -12.23 -12.59
N PRO A 91 0.64 -13.31 -12.70
CA PRO A 91 -0.82 -13.23 -12.72
C PRO A 91 -1.45 -12.76 -11.40
N ALA A 92 -0.72 -12.86 -10.28
CA ALA A 92 -1.16 -12.31 -9.00
C ALA A 92 -1.05 -10.78 -8.96
N ILE A 93 -0.05 -10.22 -9.64
CA ILE A 93 0.15 -8.77 -9.78
C ILE A 93 -0.86 -8.19 -10.77
N ASN A 94 -1.14 -8.90 -11.87
CA ASN A 94 -2.17 -8.53 -12.83
C ASN A 94 -3.58 -8.98 -12.38
N ALA A 95 -4.04 -8.48 -11.24
CA ALA A 95 -5.32 -8.84 -10.67
C ALA A 95 -6.12 -7.61 -10.18
N SER A 96 -7.42 -7.81 -9.99
CA SER A 96 -8.33 -6.78 -9.48
C SER A 96 -9.32 -7.35 -8.48
N TRP A 97 -9.77 -6.52 -7.54
CA TRP A 97 -10.93 -6.83 -6.69
C TRP A 97 -12.24 -6.72 -7.47
N SER A 98 -13.08 -7.74 -7.33
CA SER A 98 -14.48 -7.76 -7.77
C SER A 98 -15.41 -8.12 -6.62
N ALA A 99 -16.72 -7.97 -6.79
CA ALA A 99 -17.70 -8.38 -5.80
C ALA A 99 -17.64 -9.90 -5.50
N ALA A 100 -17.15 -10.71 -6.44
CA ALA A 100 -16.99 -12.16 -6.29
C ALA A 100 -15.61 -12.57 -5.76
N GLY A 101 -14.71 -11.61 -5.48
CA GLY A 101 -13.33 -11.85 -5.04
C GLY A 101 -12.27 -11.37 -6.04
N ILE A 102 -11.07 -11.92 -5.94
CA ILE A 102 -9.92 -11.51 -6.77
C ILE A 102 -10.06 -12.10 -8.19
N LEU A 103 -10.06 -11.23 -9.19
CA LEU A 103 -10.09 -11.58 -10.60
C LEU A 103 -8.71 -11.37 -11.21
N ARG A 104 -8.10 -12.45 -11.71
CA ARG A 104 -6.81 -12.41 -12.40
C ARG A 104 -7.01 -12.19 -13.89
N HIS A 105 -6.23 -11.30 -14.48
CA HIS A 105 -6.36 -10.92 -15.89
C HIS A 105 -5.34 -11.64 -16.75
N ARG A 106 -5.80 -12.17 -17.88
CA ARG A 106 -4.91 -12.70 -18.94
C ARG A 106 -4.37 -11.60 -19.85
N GLN A 107 -5.12 -10.50 -19.99
CA GLN A 107 -4.73 -9.34 -20.78
C GLN A 107 -4.19 -8.24 -19.85
N ILE A 108 -3.25 -7.47 -20.36
CA ILE A 108 -2.60 -6.38 -19.64
C ILE A 108 -3.33 -5.08 -19.98
N ARG A 109 -3.74 -4.34 -18.95
CA ARG A 109 -4.41 -3.04 -19.12
C ARG A 109 -3.67 -1.99 -18.31
N LEU A 110 -2.73 -1.32 -18.96
CA LEU A 110 -1.99 -0.19 -18.40
C LEU A 110 -2.74 1.12 -18.62
N PRO A 111 -2.60 2.11 -17.73
CA PRO A 111 -3.13 3.46 -17.96
C PRO A 111 -2.51 4.05 -19.23
N GLY A 112 -3.34 4.58 -20.13
CA GLY A 112 -2.89 5.24 -21.38
C GLY A 112 -2.84 4.34 -22.63
N ALA A 113 -2.98 3.01 -22.50
CA ALA A 113 -3.07 2.11 -23.64
C ALA A 113 -4.53 2.01 -24.17
N ALA A 114 -4.89 2.95 -25.06
CA ALA A 114 -5.95 2.87 -26.09
C ALA A 114 -7.40 2.40 -25.78
N ALA A 115 -7.83 2.15 -24.55
CA ALA A 115 -9.24 1.87 -24.24
C ALA A 115 -9.75 2.75 -23.09
N LYS A 116 -10.38 3.89 -23.43
CA LYS A 116 -10.91 4.92 -22.49
C LYS A 116 -12.08 4.45 -21.60
N THR A 117 -12.54 3.20 -21.70
CA THR A 117 -13.82 2.74 -21.13
C THR A 117 -13.73 1.60 -20.11
N GLU A 118 -12.57 0.97 -19.92
CA GLU A 118 -12.38 -0.13 -18.96
C GLU A 118 -11.37 0.22 -17.86
N ARG A 119 -11.63 -0.24 -16.62
CA ARG A 119 -10.76 0.06 -15.46
C ARG A 119 -9.38 -0.58 -15.63
N PRO A 120 -8.27 0.15 -15.35
CA PRO A 120 -6.92 -0.40 -15.44
C PRO A 120 -6.71 -1.51 -14.40
N THR A 121 -5.97 -2.55 -14.79
CA THR A 121 -5.70 -3.71 -13.93
C THR A 121 -4.42 -3.54 -13.11
N PHE A 122 -3.60 -2.56 -13.48
CA PHE A 122 -2.37 -2.19 -12.80
C PHE A 122 -2.13 -0.68 -12.95
N GLY A 123 -1.61 -0.01 -11.91
CA GLY A 123 -1.19 1.39 -11.99
C GLY A 123 0.32 1.51 -12.16
N VAL A 124 0.80 2.24 -13.18
CA VAL A 124 2.19 2.72 -13.23
C VAL A 124 2.15 4.21 -12.95
N VAL A 125 2.80 4.64 -11.88
CA VAL A 125 2.94 6.05 -11.51
C VAL A 125 4.37 6.47 -11.81
N SER A 126 4.51 7.32 -12.83
CA SER A 126 5.79 7.78 -13.34
C SER A 126 6.50 8.77 -12.39
N LEU A 127 7.79 8.96 -12.68
CA LEU A 127 8.80 9.71 -11.94
C LEU A 127 8.25 11.01 -11.32
N THR A 128 8.32 11.12 -10.00
CA THR A 128 8.11 12.40 -9.31
C THR A 128 9.45 13.12 -9.22
N GLU A 129 9.57 14.29 -9.85
CA GLU A 129 10.81 15.08 -9.76
C GLU A 129 11.19 15.33 -8.29
N GLY A 130 12.43 15.02 -7.95
CA GLY A 130 13.00 15.25 -6.61
C GLY A 130 12.69 14.18 -5.54
N VAL A 131 11.68 13.33 -5.72
CA VAL A 131 11.27 12.33 -4.71
C VAL A 131 11.99 11.00 -4.91
N TRP A 132 12.89 10.64 -3.98
CA TRP A 132 13.64 9.38 -4.07
C TRP A 132 12.77 8.14 -3.86
N LEU A 133 11.92 8.14 -2.84
CA LEU A 133 10.99 7.05 -2.53
C LEU A 133 9.58 7.46 -2.93
N ASN A 134 9.07 6.85 -3.99
CA ASN A 134 7.71 7.07 -4.48
C ASN A 134 6.84 5.85 -4.17
N ILE A 135 5.98 5.94 -3.15
CA ILE A 135 5.02 4.90 -2.78
C ILE A 135 3.70 5.21 -3.50
N PRO A 136 3.34 4.51 -4.59
CA PRO A 136 2.16 4.84 -5.37
C PRO A 136 0.87 4.43 -4.64
N PRO A 137 -0.21 5.24 -4.72
CA PRO A 137 -1.54 4.77 -4.35
C PRO A 137 -2.00 3.68 -5.33
N ILE A 138 -2.66 2.64 -4.83
CA ILE A 138 -3.24 1.58 -5.67
C ILE A 138 -4.54 2.11 -6.31
N PRO A 139 -4.68 2.09 -7.66
CA PRO A 139 -5.91 2.53 -8.32
C PRO A 139 -7.13 1.73 -7.86
N PRO A 140 -8.34 2.35 -7.80
CA PRO A 140 -9.55 1.65 -7.37
C PRO A 140 -9.82 0.37 -8.17
N GLY A 141 -9.84 -0.75 -7.46
CA GLY A 141 -10.09 -2.08 -8.02
C GLY A 141 -8.82 -2.83 -8.42
N ALA A 142 -7.68 -2.18 -8.65
CA ALA A 142 -6.41 -2.88 -8.84
C ALA A 142 -5.90 -3.47 -7.52
N VAL A 143 -5.01 -4.46 -7.59
CA VAL A 143 -4.35 -5.01 -6.39
C VAL A 143 -2.93 -4.50 -6.19
N ALA A 144 -2.33 -3.83 -7.18
CA ALA A 144 -0.96 -3.35 -7.12
C ALA A 144 -0.72 -2.11 -8.00
N ALA A 145 0.31 -1.35 -7.65
CA ALA A 145 0.82 -0.22 -8.41
C ALA A 145 2.34 -0.08 -8.26
N LEU A 146 3.01 0.36 -9.32
CA LEU A 146 4.45 0.62 -9.34
C LEU A 146 4.72 2.13 -9.33
N GLY A 147 5.57 2.57 -8.41
CA GLY A 147 6.12 3.92 -8.35
C GLY A 147 7.59 3.89 -8.70
N VAL A 148 8.02 4.84 -9.51
CA VAL A 148 9.43 5.06 -9.83
C VAL A 148 9.88 6.35 -9.16
N GLY A 149 10.96 6.28 -8.39
CA GLY A 149 11.59 7.42 -7.74
C GLY A 149 12.53 8.20 -8.66
N ALA A 150 12.96 9.37 -8.21
CA ALA A 150 13.86 10.25 -8.94
C ALA A 150 15.21 9.57 -9.25
N LEU A 151 15.75 9.81 -10.44
CA LEU A 151 17.08 9.36 -10.84
C LEU A 151 18.17 10.06 -10.00
N ARG A 152 19.07 9.29 -9.38
CA ARG A 152 20.19 9.83 -8.59
C ARG A 152 21.50 9.15 -8.96
N ARG A 153 22.61 9.89 -8.83
CA ARG A 153 23.95 9.30 -8.92
C ARG A 153 24.33 8.74 -7.55
N GLN A 154 24.46 7.42 -7.44
CA GLN A 154 24.84 6.72 -6.21
C GLN A 154 26.16 5.99 -6.39
N ALA A 155 26.95 5.91 -5.32
CA ALA A 155 28.10 5.03 -5.24
C ALA A 155 27.60 3.60 -5.00
N VAL A 156 27.76 2.73 -5.99
CA VAL A 156 27.34 1.32 -5.93
C VAL A 156 28.58 0.44 -5.90
N VAL A 157 28.58 -0.56 -5.02
CA VAL A 157 29.65 -1.56 -4.92
C VAL A 157 29.47 -2.60 -6.03
N TYR A 158 30.53 -2.91 -6.76
CA TYR A 158 30.52 -3.89 -7.85
C TYR A 158 31.84 -4.65 -7.88
N GLU A 159 31.81 -5.99 -7.97
CA GLU A 159 32.96 -6.91 -8.11
C GLU A 159 34.34 -6.35 -7.70
N GLY A 160 34.50 -6.01 -6.41
CA GLY A 160 35.78 -5.56 -5.85
C GLY A 160 36.07 -4.05 -5.91
N GLY A 161 35.12 -3.22 -6.36
CA GLY A 161 35.25 -1.76 -6.44
C GLY A 161 33.95 -0.98 -6.19
N VAL A 162 34.04 0.35 -6.31
CA VAL A 162 32.91 1.28 -6.18
C VAL A 162 32.79 2.09 -7.46
N ALA A 163 31.60 2.16 -8.04
CA ALA A 163 31.31 2.96 -9.23
C ALA A 163 30.13 3.90 -8.98
N ILE A 164 30.19 5.11 -9.54
CA ILE A 164 29.05 6.04 -9.53
C ILE A 164 28.08 5.64 -10.63
N ARG A 165 26.89 5.20 -10.26
CA ARG A 165 25.84 4.74 -11.17
C ARG A 165 24.59 5.61 -11.08
N PRO A 166 23.88 5.84 -12.21
CA PRO A 166 22.53 6.40 -12.19
C PRO A 166 21.54 5.34 -11.70
N VAL A 167 20.99 5.53 -10.51
CA VAL A 167 20.09 4.57 -9.85
C VAL A 167 18.73 5.23 -9.63
N VAL A 168 17.67 4.43 -9.75
CA VAL A 168 16.31 4.78 -9.31
C VAL A 168 15.85 3.80 -8.24
N LEU A 169 15.00 4.26 -7.32
CA LEU A 169 14.27 3.37 -6.44
C LEU A 169 12.91 3.04 -7.05
N ILE A 170 12.65 1.77 -7.34
CA ILE A 170 11.32 1.30 -7.76
C ILE A 170 10.59 0.69 -6.58
N THR A 171 9.32 1.05 -6.41
CA THR A 171 8.49 0.64 -5.27
C THR A 171 7.17 0.06 -5.75
N LEU A 172 6.87 -1.16 -5.34
CA LEU A 172 5.58 -1.79 -5.59
C LEU A 172 4.71 -1.63 -4.34
N SER A 173 3.59 -0.94 -4.46
CA SER A 173 2.50 -1.00 -3.49
C SER A 173 1.55 -2.11 -3.89
N TYR A 174 1.10 -2.94 -2.94
CA TYR A 174 0.19 -4.04 -3.20
C TYR A 174 -0.75 -4.32 -2.02
N ASP A 175 -1.93 -4.86 -2.31
CA ASP A 175 -2.85 -5.38 -1.31
C ASP A 175 -2.39 -6.77 -0.88
N ALA A 176 -1.93 -6.90 0.37
CA ALA A 176 -1.37 -8.15 0.89
C ALA A 176 -2.41 -9.27 1.09
N ARG A 177 -3.70 -9.01 0.87
CA ARG A 177 -4.73 -10.07 0.78
C ARG A 177 -4.77 -10.72 -0.60
N ALA A 178 -4.29 -10.01 -1.63
CA ALA A 178 -4.33 -10.47 -3.01
C ALA A 178 -2.96 -10.92 -3.54
N VAL A 179 -1.88 -10.31 -3.05
CA VAL A 179 -0.51 -10.54 -3.49
C VAL A 179 0.34 -10.96 -2.30
N ASP A 180 1.02 -12.10 -2.42
CA ASP A 180 1.99 -12.56 -1.43
C ASP A 180 3.30 -11.75 -1.53
N HIS A 181 3.98 -11.55 -0.41
CA HIS A 181 5.24 -10.79 -0.37
C HIS A 181 6.31 -11.35 -1.32
N ASN A 182 6.44 -12.67 -1.42
CA ASN A 182 7.42 -13.29 -2.31
C ASN A 182 7.07 -13.06 -3.78
N GLN A 183 5.78 -12.97 -4.13
CA GLN A 183 5.33 -12.65 -5.48
C GLN A 183 5.63 -11.19 -5.83
N ALA A 184 5.43 -10.28 -4.88
CA ALA A 184 5.81 -8.87 -5.02
C ALA A 184 7.32 -8.70 -5.23
N VAL A 185 8.15 -9.37 -4.41
CA VAL A 185 9.62 -9.37 -4.52
C VAL A 185 10.08 -9.97 -5.84
N ALA A 186 9.52 -11.11 -6.26
CA ALA A 186 9.86 -11.76 -7.52
C ALA A 186 9.56 -10.86 -8.74
N PHE A 187 8.38 -10.24 -8.77
CA PHE A 187 8.02 -9.29 -9.84
C PHE A 187 9.03 -8.14 -9.94
N LEU A 188 9.40 -7.59 -8.79
CA LEU A 188 10.33 -6.47 -8.68
C LEU A 188 11.76 -6.85 -9.11
N HIS A 189 12.23 -8.05 -8.76
CA HIS A 189 13.50 -8.59 -9.26
C HIS A 189 13.51 -8.81 -10.77
N ASP A 190 12.46 -9.43 -11.31
CA ASP A 190 12.33 -9.65 -12.76
C ASP A 190 12.31 -8.32 -13.53
N LEU A 191 11.63 -7.30 -12.97
CA LEU A 191 11.60 -5.96 -13.53
C LEU A 191 13.00 -5.33 -13.53
N ARG A 192 13.73 -5.43 -12.41
CA ARG A 192 15.11 -4.95 -12.33
C ARG A 192 15.98 -5.59 -13.41
N GLN A 193 15.99 -6.93 -13.49
CA GLN A 193 16.79 -7.68 -14.46
C GLN A 193 16.46 -7.27 -15.90
N THR A 194 15.17 -7.16 -16.21
CA THR A 194 14.71 -6.76 -17.56
C THR A 194 15.20 -5.37 -17.97
N VAL A 195 15.24 -4.41 -17.04
CA VAL A 195 15.66 -3.03 -17.33
C VAL A 195 17.18 -2.87 -17.28
N GLU A 196 17.86 -3.58 -16.39
CA GLU A 196 19.33 -3.62 -16.31
C GLU A 196 19.94 -4.37 -17.51
N GLY A 197 19.16 -5.21 -18.18
CA GLY A 197 19.59 -5.99 -19.34
C GLY A 197 20.45 -7.20 -18.96
N VAL A 198 20.16 -7.79 -17.80
CA VAL A 198 20.87 -8.95 -17.22
C VAL A 198 19.97 -10.18 -17.24
#